data_AF-X0UFS1-F1
#
_entry.id   AF-X0UFS1-F1
#
_cell.length_a   1.000
_cell.length_b   1.000
_cell.length_c   1.000
_cell.angle_alpha   90.00
_cell.angle_beta   90.00
_cell.angle_gamma   90.00
#
_symmetry.space_group_name_H-M   'P 1'
#
loop_
_entity.id
_entity.type
_entity.pdbx_description
1 polymer ?
#
loop_
_entity_poly.entity_id
_entity_poly.type
_entity_poly.pdbx_seq_one_letter_code
_entity_poly.pdbx_strand_id
1 'polypeptide(L)' 'MEAVEHVDVLIVGSGPAGTSTALHLVRQDPDWAWKIVVIDKAVHPREKLCGG' A
#
# COMPACT_ATOMS: atom_id res chain seq x y z
N MET A 1 5.56 1.40 24.87
CA MET A 1 6.63 1.98 24.05
C MET A 1 6.18 1.82 22.62
N GLU A 2 5.98 2.92 21.88
CA GLU A 2 5.73 2.79 20.45
C GLU A 2 7.07 2.52 19.76
N ALA A 3 7.17 1.36 19.11
CA ALA A 3 8.31 1.04 18.27
C ALA A 3 8.12 1.77 16.92
N VAL A 4 9.12 2.55 16.52
CA VAL A 4 9.17 3.18 15.20
C VAL A 4 9.98 2.29 14.28
N GLU A 5 9.39 1.91 13.15
CA GLU A 5 10.06 1.17 12.08
C GLU A 5 10.37 2.11 10.92
N HIS A 6 11.58 2.03 10.38
CA HIS A 6 11.98 2.79 9.21
C HIS A 6 11.71 1.97 7.95
N VAL A 7 10.97 2.55 7.00
CA VAL A 7 10.66 1.96 5.70
C VAL A 7 11.00 2.97 4.59
N ASP A 8 11.37 2.49 3.41
CA ASP A 8 11.68 3.37 2.29
C ASP A 8 10.44 4.11 1.78
N VAL A 9 9.32 3.39 1.66
CA VAL A 9 8.03 3.94 1.22
C VAL A 9 6.87 3.35 2.03
N LEU A 10 6.10 4.22 2.68
CA LEU A 10 4.84 3.87 3.33
C LEU A 10 3.66 4.38 2.50
N ILE A 11 2.84 3.46 2.00
CA ILE A 11 1.58 3.78 1.30
C ILE A 11 0.43 3.62 2.30
N VAL A 12 -0.24 4.73 2.61
CA VAL A 12 -1.40 4.76 3.51
C VAL A 12 -2.68 4.67 2.70
N GLY A 13 -3.35 3.53 2.79
CA GLY A 13 -4.59 3.20 2.08
C GLY A 13 -4.36 2.20 0.96
N SER A 14 -4.89 0.99 1.11
CA SER A 14 -4.80 -0.10 0.13
C SER A 14 -5.96 -0.12 -0.90
N GLY A 15 -6.62 1.02 -1.08
CA GLY A 15 -7.63 1.20 -2.12
C GLY A 15 -7.03 1.18 -3.53
N PRO A 16 -7.83 1.44 -4.59
CA PRO A 16 -7.37 1.39 -5.97
C PRO A 16 -6.15 2.26 -6.24
N ALA A 17 -6.10 3.48 -5.68
CA ALA A 17 -4.96 4.37 -5.86
C ALA A 17 -3.68 3.80 -5.22
N GLY A 18 -3.70 3.48 -3.93
CA GLY A 18 -2.50 2.99 -3.22
C GLY A 18 -2.00 1.65 -3.74
N THR A 19 -2.90 0.71 -4.01
CA THR A 19 -2.52 -0.58 -4.61
C THR A 19 -2.02 -0.42 -6.04
N SER A 20 -2.64 0.46 -6.84
CA SER A 20 -2.13 0.78 -8.18
C SER A 20 -0.72 1.38 -8.11
N THR A 21 -0.47 2.33 -7.21
CA THR A 21 0.86 2.90 -6.99
C THR A 21 1.88 1.82 -6.66
N ALA A 22 1.59 0.94 -5.68
CA ALA A 22 2.50 -0.14 -5.30
C ALA A 22 2.81 -1.08 -6.48
N LEU A 23 1.76 -1.51 -7.20
CA LEU A 23 1.91 -2.43 -8.33
C LEU A 23 2.67 -1.80 -9.50
N HIS A 24 2.47 -0.51 -9.78
CA HIS A 24 3.19 0.17 -10.85
C HIS A 24 4.66 0.38 -10.49
N LEU A 25 5.00 0.65 -9.22
CA LEU A 25 6.39 0.71 -8.76
C LEU A 25 7.09 -0.64 -8.92
N VAL A 26 6.49 -1.72 -8.44
CA VAL A 26 7.04 -3.09 -8.58
C VAL A 26 7.16 -3.50 -10.06
N ARG A 27 6.22 -3.05 -10.91
CA ARG A 27 6.28 -3.32 -12.34
C ARG A 27 7.42 -2.56 -13.04
N GLN A 28 7.75 -1.35 -12.59
CA GLN A 28 8.85 -0.55 -13.13
C GLN A 28 10.21 -1.08 -12.67
N ASP A 29 10.30 -1.51 -11.41
CA ASP A 29 11.48 -2.14 -10.83
C ASP A 29 11.05 -3.14 -9.74
N PRO A 30 11.26 -4.47 -9.94
CA PRO A 30 10.88 -5.50 -8.98
C PRO A 30 11.50 -5.32 -7.59
N ASP A 31 12.60 -4.57 -7.47
CA ASP A 31 13.23 -4.30 -6.18
C ASP A 31 12.35 -3.45 -5.24
N TRP A 32 11.32 -2.79 -5.77
CA TRP A 32 10.34 -2.11 -4.93
C TRP A 32 9.50 -3.06 -4.07
N ALA A 33 9.40 -4.35 -4.43
CA ALA A 33 8.54 -5.30 -3.71
C ALA A 33 8.92 -5.46 -2.23
N TRP A 34 10.20 -5.26 -1.90
CA TRP A 34 10.74 -5.39 -0.54
C TRP A 34 10.98 -4.04 0.16
N LYS A 35 10.68 -2.91 -0.52
CA LYS A 35 10.88 -1.53 -0.01
C LYS A 35 9.58 -0.83 0.36
N ILE A 36 8.44 -1.38 -0.06
CA ILE A 36 7.12 -0.76 0.10
C ILE A 36 6.35 -1.47 1.19
N VAL A 37 5.84 -0.69 2.14
CA VAL A 37 4.81 -1.15 3.09
C VAL A 37 3.49 -0.47 2.74
N VAL A 38 2.43 -1.26 2.57
CA VAL A 38 1.06 -0.76 2.36
C VAL A 38 0.24 -1.06 3.61
N ILE A 39 -0.35 -0.02 4.20
CA ILE A 39 -1.24 -0.16 5.35
C ILE A 39 -2.66 0.30 5.00
N ASP A 40 -3.66 -0.30 5.63
CA ASP A 40 -5.05 0.15 5.55
C ASP A 40 -5.68 0.04 6.94
N LYS A 41 -6.58 0.97 7.23
CA LYS A 41 -7.32 0.96 8.50
C LYS A 41 -8.32 -0.19 8.53
N ALA A 42 -8.87 -0.58 7.39
CA ALA A 42 -9.90 -1.61 7.29
C ALA A 42 -9.29 -2.99 6.98
N VAL A 43 -10.00 -4.03 7.40
CA VAL A 43 -9.64 -5.43 7.13
C VAL A 43 -10.23 -5.85 5.79
N HIS A 44 -9.45 -6.56 4.96
CA HIS A 44 -9.91 -7.07 3.66
C HIS A 44 -10.58 -8.45 3.77
N PRO A 45 -11.56 -8.76 2.91
CA PRO A 45 -12.22 -7.86 1.96
C PRO A 45 -13.13 -6.85 2.69
N ARG A 46 -13.26 -5.65 2.12
CA ARG A 46 -14.10 -4.58 2.68
C ARG A 46 -15.03 -4.00 1.64
N GLU A 47 -16.17 -3.52 2.11
CA GLU A 47 -17.02 -2.66 1.30
C GLU A 47 -16.29 -1.35 0.97
N LYS A 48 -16.31 -0.98 -0.31
CA LYS A 48 -15.71 0.24 -0.81
C LYS A 48 -16.61 0.72 -1.93
N LEU A 49 -17.58 1.56 -1.59
CA LEU A 49 -18.42 2.23 -2.57
C LEU A 49 -17.52 2.99 -3.56
N CYS A 50 -17.68 2.69 -4.84
CA CYS A 50 -17.10 3.43 -5.94
C CYS A 50 -18.22 4.06 -6.75
N GLY A 51 -17.90 5.13 -7.49
CA GLY A 51 -18.87 5.84 -8.32
C GLY A 51 -19.14 5.12 -9.64
N GLY A 52 -19.57 3.86 -9.58
CA GLY A 52 -20.37 3.31 -10.67
C GLY A 52 -21.69 4.04 -10.70
#